data_AF-A0A9E1AD93-F1
#
_entry.id   AF-A0A9E1AD93-F1
#
_cell.length_a   1.000
_cell.length_b   1.000
_cell.length_c   1.000
_cell.angle_alpha   90.00
_cell.angle_beta   90.00
_cell.angle_gamma   90.00
#
_symmetry.space_group_name_H-M   'P 1'
#
loop_
_entity.id
_entity.type
_entity.pdbx_description
1 polymer ?
#
loop_
_entity_poly.entity_id
_entity_poly.type
_entity_poly.pdbx_seq_one_letter_code
_entity_poly.pdbx_strand_id
1 'polypeptide(L)'
;MKWNRWIIKAAKIITKFTELGYWMTAALMLTAGIYSFADRTFLADALAGSIRTGRLELSVLGFEFSVPTANGIDMRAMLLYFAAAVVLPSLMAMIFRNLYLIIKRSESSTVFQADNIRMLREIGIFAISIPLAGLALSTVCRLILGTDTVETSVRLYGFSMGLVILCLTQFFARGVELEQDVEGLV
;
A
#
# COMPACT_ATOMS: atom_id res chain seq x y z
N MET A 1 25.00 7.84 19.74
CA MET A 1 23.61 7.75 20.24
C MET A 1 23.31 6.27 20.53
N LYS A 2 23.24 5.82 21.79
CA LYS A 2 23.01 4.40 22.12
C LYS A 2 21.53 4.07 21.86
N TRP A 3 21.22 3.48 20.72
CA TRP A 3 19.86 3.05 20.39
C TRP A 3 19.37 2.02 21.42
N ASN A 4 18.13 2.21 21.89
CA ASN A 4 17.52 1.25 22.80
C ASN A 4 17.21 -0.06 22.03
N ARG A 5 17.96 -1.13 22.31
CA ARG A 5 17.87 -2.43 21.62
C ARG A 5 16.44 -3.00 21.58
N TRP A 6 15.63 -2.69 22.58
CA TRP A 6 14.22 -3.10 22.63
C TRP A 6 13.37 -2.45 21.55
N ILE A 7 13.59 -1.17 21.28
CA ILE A 7 12.84 -0.41 20.27
C ILE A 7 13.12 -0.96 18.86
N ILE A 8 14.38 -1.27 18.56
CA ILE A 8 14.77 -1.87 17.26
C ILE A 8 14.09 -3.23 17.07
N LYS A 9 14.18 -4.10 18.09
CA LYS A 9 13.56 -5.43 18.03
C LYS A 9 12.05 -5.32 17.82
N ALA A 10 11.38 -4.45 18.58
CA ALA A 10 9.95 -4.21 18.44
C ALA A 10 9.60 -3.69 17.03
N ALA A 11 10.30 -2.66 16.55
CA ALA A 11 10.09 -2.10 15.21
C ALA A 11 10.26 -3.15 14.10
N LYS A 12 11.28 -4.02 14.22
CA LYS A 12 11.52 -5.12 13.27
C LYS A 12 10.38 -6.14 13.25
N ILE A 13 9.87 -6.52 14.43
CA ILE A 13 8.76 -7.46 14.53
C ILE A 13 7.48 -6.85 13.94
N ILE A 14 7.17 -5.61 14.35
CA ILE A 14 5.97 -4.90 13.88
C ILE A 14 6.01 -4.75 12.36
N THR A 15 7.12 -4.24 11.80
CA THR A 15 7.24 -4.03 10.36
C THR A 15 7.10 -5.33 9.57
N LYS A 16 7.70 -6.43 10.04
CA LYS A 16 7.57 -7.72 9.35
C LYS A 16 6.16 -8.30 9.46
N PHE A 17 5.53 -8.17 10.62
CA PHE A 17 4.16 -8.62 10.83
C PHE A 17 3.18 -7.85 9.94
N THR A 18 3.35 -6.53 9.87
CA THR A 18 2.53 -5.68 9.00
C THR A 18 2.76 -5.95 7.52
N GLU A 19 4.01 -6.18 7.08
CA GLU A 19 4.32 -6.62 5.71
C GLU A 19 3.54 -7.90 5.35
N LEU A 20 3.60 -8.92 6.21
CA LEU A 20 2.88 -10.17 6.00
C LEU A 20 1.37 -9.96 6.00
N GLY A 21 0.86 -9.10 6.88
CA GLY A 21 -0.55 -8.70 6.92
C GLY A 21 -1.05 -8.21 5.56
N TYR A 22 -0.31 -7.30 4.93
CA TYR A 22 -0.68 -6.76 3.62
C TYR A 22 -0.58 -7.78 2.48
N TRP A 23 0.44 -8.64 2.48
CA TRP A 23 0.52 -9.75 1.52
C TRP A 23 -0.62 -10.75 1.70
N MET A 24 -1.02 -11.05 2.93
CA MET A 24 -2.18 -11.89 3.22
C MET A 24 -3.47 -11.25 2.70
N THR A 25 -3.68 -9.95 2.93
CA THR A 25 -4.83 -9.22 2.37
C THR A 25 -4.84 -9.30 0.84
N ALA A 26 -3.71 -9.05 0.18
CA ALA A 26 -3.62 -9.13 -1.27
C ALA A 26 -3.93 -10.55 -1.78
N ALA A 27 -3.39 -11.59 -1.13
CA ALA A 27 -3.64 -12.98 -1.48
C ALA A 27 -5.12 -13.36 -1.30
N LEU A 28 -5.74 -12.97 -0.17
CA LEU A 28 -7.15 -13.21 0.10
C LEU A 28 -8.07 -12.49 -0.89
N MET A 29 -7.75 -11.26 -1.27
CA MET A 29 -8.53 -10.51 -2.24
C MET A 29 -8.39 -11.10 -3.65
N LEU A 30 -7.21 -11.62 -3.99
CA LEU A 30 -6.97 -12.32 -5.24
C LEU A 30 -7.75 -13.64 -5.29
N THR A 31 -7.71 -14.46 -4.23
CA THR A 31 -8.45 -15.72 -4.18
C THR A 31 -9.96 -15.48 -4.16
N ALA A 32 -10.45 -14.49 -3.43
CA ALA A 32 -11.85 -14.08 -3.44
C ALA A 32 -12.28 -13.60 -4.84
N GLY A 33 -11.44 -12.84 -5.52
CA GLY A 33 -11.70 -12.42 -6.91
C GLY A 33 -11.81 -13.61 -7.87
N ILE A 34 -10.90 -14.58 -7.79
CA ILE A 34 -10.96 -15.80 -8.61
C ILE A 34 -12.21 -16.63 -8.28
N TYR A 35 -12.50 -16.83 -7.01
CA TYR A 35 -13.65 -17.64 -6.59
C TYR A 35 -14.98 -17.00 -7.02
N SER A 36 -15.05 -15.65 -7.03
CA SER A 36 -16.21 -14.90 -7.52
C SER A 36 -16.52 -15.14 -9.00
N PHE A 37 -15.53 -15.53 -9.82
CA PHE A 37 -15.77 -15.95 -11.20
C PHE A 37 -16.33 -17.38 -11.30
N ALA A 38 -15.92 -18.26 -10.40
CA ALA A 38 -16.36 -19.65 -10.37
C ALA A 38 -17.77 -19.79 -9.79
N ASP A 39 -18.09 -19.01 -8.76
CA ASP A 39 -19.38 -19.03 -8.09
C ASP A 39 -19.92 -17.59 -7.93
N ARG A 40 -20.99 -17.29 -8.68
CA ARG A 40 -21.65 -15.98 -8.63
C ARG A 40 -22.48 -15.78 -7.36
N THR A 41 -22.85 -16.85 -6.65
CA THR A 41 -23.60 -16.77 -5.39
C THR A 41 -22.71 -16.44 -4.21
N PHE A 42 -21.43 -16.78 -4.28
CA PHE A 42 -20.44 -16.44 -3.25
C PHE A 42 -20.43 -14.94 -2.88
N LEU A 43 -20.43 -14.06 -3.89
CA LEU A 43 -20.45 -12.62 -3.64
C LEU A 43 -21.78 -12.15 -3.05
N ALA A 44 -22.90 -12.73 -3.51
CA ALA A 44 -24.23 -12.40 -3.00
C ALA A 44 -24.37 -12.79 -1.51
N ASP A 45 -23.82 -13.95 -1.14
CA ASP A 45 -23.83 -14.43 0.25
C ASP A 45 -22.86 -13.63 1.13
N ALA A 46 -21.63 -13.39 0.65
CA ALA A 46 -20.61 -12.64 1.37
C ALA A 46 -21.02 -11.17 1.59
N LEU A 47 -21.79 -10.59 0.67
CA LEU A 47 -22.22 -9.18 0.70
C LEU A 47 -23.73 -9.04 0.99
N ALA A 48 -24.39 -10.09 1.48
CA ALA A 48 -25.84 -10.10 1.75
C ALA A 48 -26.28 -8.96 2.67
N GLY A 49 -25.42 -8.56 3.63
CA GLY A 49 -25.66 -7.41 4.50
C GLY A 49 -25.70 -6.07 3.76
N SER A 50 -24.82 -5.86 2.79
CA SER A 50 -24.74 -4.62 1.99
C SER A 50 -25.78 -4.56 0.86
N ILE A 51 -26.30 -5.72 0.43
CA ILE A 51 -27.45 -5.77 -0.48
C ILE A 51 -28.70 -5.24 0.21
N ARG A 52 -28.88 -5.52 1.51
CA ARG A 52 -30.03 -5.04 2.29
C ARG A 52 -30.07 -3.53 2.50
N THR A 53 -28.92 -2.86 2.49
CA THR A 53 -28.80 -1.40 2.64
C THR A 53 -28.90 -0.65 1.31
N GLY A 54 -28.96 -1.34 0.17
CA GLY A 54 -29.12 -0.74 -1.16
C GLY A 54 -27.86 -0.08 -1.74
N ARG A 55 -26.77 0.02 -0.97
CA ARG A 55 -25.44 0.46 -1.39
C ARG A 55 -24.35 -0.40 -0.78
N LEU A 56 -23.35 -0.71 -1.59
CA LEU A 56 -22.12 -1.37 -1.19
C LEU A 56 -21.01 -0.33 -1.05
N GLU A 57 -20.47 -0.18 0.14
CA GLU A 57 -19.35 0.70 0.44
C GLU A 57 -18.13 -0.13 0.81
N LEU A 58 -17.05 0.06 0.05
CA LEU A 58 -15.81 -0.66 0.23
C LEU A 58 -14.65 0.33 0.29
N SER A 59 -13.64 0.03 1.09
CA SER A 59 -12.47 0.89 1.25
C SER A 59 -11.20 0.06 1.34
N VAL A 60 -10.18 0.46 0.59
CA VAL A 60 -8.85 -0.12 0.68
C VAL A 60 -7.79 0.98 0.59
N LEU A 61 -7.03 1.15 1.67
CA LEU A 61 -5.86 2.04 1.74
C LEU A 61 -6.12 3.47 1.22
N GLY A 62 -7.27 4.03 1.60
CA GLY A 62 -7.65 5.39 1.23
C GLY A 62 -8.33 5.52 -0.15
N PHE A 63 -8.49 4.43 -0.89
CA PHE A 63 -9.43 4.34 -2.00
C PHE A 63 -10.79 3.87 -1.47
N GLU A 64 -11.79 4.73 -1.56
CA GLU A 64 -13.18 4.45 -1.20
C GLU A 64 -13.98 4.24 -2.49
N PHE A 65 -14.82 3.21 -2.48
CA PHE A 65 -15.58 2.72 -3.63
C PHE A 65 -17.02 2.43 -3.18
N SER A 66 -17.99 3.12 -3.77
CA SER A 66 -19.40 2.93 -3.46
C SER A 66 -20.22 2.70 -4.73
N VAL A 67 -21.04 1.65 -4.73
CA VAL A 67 -21.87 1.22 -5.86
C VAL A 67 -23.27 0.85 -5.36
N PRO A 68 -24.35 1.26 -6.06
CA PRO A 68 -25.71 0.87 -5.73
C PRO A 68 -25.92 -0.63 -5.97
N THR A 69 -26.58 -1.31 -5.02
CA THR A 69 -26.84 -2.76 -5.05
C THR A 69 -28.30 -3.10 -5.37
N ALA A 70 -29.12 -2.10 -5.72
CA ALA A 70 -30.55 -2.25 -5.95
C ALA A 70 -30.91 -3.28 -7.04
N ASN A 71 -30.04 -3.47 -8.03
CA ASN A 71 -30.22 -4.43 -9.13
C ASN A 71 -29.34 -5.68 -9.01
N GLY A 72 -28.79 -5.94 -7.81
CA GLY A 72 -27.75 -6.94 -7.58
C GLY A 72 -26.33 -6.37 -7.66
N ILE A 73 -25.33 -7.24 -7.51
CA ILE A 73 -23.92 -6.85 -7.52
C ILE A 73 -23.44 -6.77 -8.97
N ASP A 74 -23.00 -5.58 -9.41
CA ASP A 74 -22.33 -5.46 -10.69
C ASP A 74 -20.95 -6.14 -10.62
N MET A 75 -20.80 -7.23 -11.37
CA MET A 75 -19.57 -8.00 -11.42
C MET A 75 -18.39 -7.14 -11.93
N ARG A 76 -18.62 -6.21 -12.86
CA ARG A 76 -17.55 -5.32 -13.37
C ARG A 76 -16.99 -4.44 -12.27
N ALA A 77 -17.89 -3.89 -11.45
CA ALA A 77 -17.53 -3.10 -10.28
C ALA A 77 -16.70 -3.91 -9.28
N MET A 78 -17.13 -5.14 -9.00
CA MET A 78 -16.43 -6.00 -8.06
C MET A 78 -15.02 -6.38 -8.56
N LEU A 79 -14.84 -6.62 -9.85
CA LEU A 79 -13.52 -6.90 -10.43
C LEU A 79 -12.55 -5.74 -10.31
N LEU A 80 -13.03 -4.52 -10.56
CA LEU A 80 -12.23 -3.31 -10.39
C LEU A 80 -11.86 -3.08 -8.93
N TYR A 81 -12.79 -3.37 -8.01
CA TYR A 81 -12.51 -3.34 -6.58
C TYR A 81 -11.46 -4.39 -6.18
N PHE A 82 -11.58 -5.64 -6.64
CA PHE A 82 -10.58 -6.68 -6.35
C PHE A 82 -9.21 -6.32 -6.91
N ALA A 83 -9.14 -5.74 -8.11
CA ALA A 83 -7.88 -5.23 -8.66
C ALA A 83 -7.26 -4.17 -7.74
N ALA A 84 -8.05 -3.21 -7.26
CA ALA A 84 -7.60 -2.23 -6.26
C ALA A 84 -7.13 -2.90 -4.95
N ALA A 85 -7.90 -3.87 -4.47
CA ALA A 85 -7.68 -4.59 -3.22
C ALA A 85 -6.49 -5.57 -3.27
N VAL A 86 -5.95 -5.85 -4.46
CA VAL A 86 -4.67 -6.56 -4.64
C VAL A 86 -3.52 -5.57 -4.80
N VAL A 87 -3.67 -4.57 -5.68
CA VAL A 87 -2.59 -3.64 -6.04
C VAL A 87 -2.18 -2.76 -4.87
N LEU A 88 -3.14 -2.11 -4.19
CA LEU A 88 -2.82 -1.15 -3.14
C LEU A 88 -2.16 -1.82 -1.92
N PRO A 89 -2.66 -2.97 -1.40
CA PRO A 89 -1.98 -3.69 -0.34
C PRO A 89 -0.60 -4.20 -0.73
N SER A 90 -0.41 -4.61 -1.99
CA SER A 90 0.92 -5.03 -2.48
C SER A 90 1.93 -3.88 -2.44
N LEU A 91 1.53 -2.68 -2.84
CA LEU A 91 2.40 -1.48 -2.73
C LEU A 91 2.73 -1.16 -1.28
N MET A 92 1.74 -1.25 -0.38
CA MET A 92 1.96 -1.03 1.04
C MET A 92 2.88 -2.11 1.66
N ALA A 93 2.73 -3.36 1.25
CA ALA A 93 3.61 -4.44 1.68
C ALA A 93 5.08 -4.16 1.28
N MET A 94 5.31 -3.60 0.09
CA MET A 94 6.66 -3.22 -0.35
C MET A 94 7.29 -2.11 0.51
N ILE A 95 6.49 -1.14 0.98
CA ILE A 95 6.95 -0.12 1.95
C ILE A 95 7.46 -0.80 3.24
N PHE A 96 6.66 -1.70 3.82
CA PHE A 96 7.02 -2.38 5.07
C PHE A 96 8.18 -3.36 4.89
N ARG A 97 8.29 -4.03 3.73
CA ARG A 97 9.44 -4.88 3.38
C ARG A 97 10.74 -4.07 3.39
N ASN A 98 10.75 -2.93 2.71
CA ASN A 98 11.94 -2.08 2.64
C ASN A 98 12.30 -1.50 4.00
N LEU A 99 11.30 -1.08 4.78
CA LEU A 99 11.50 -0.61 6.14
C LEU A 99 12.11 -1.70 7.05
N TYR A 100 11.58 -2.93 6.98
CA TYR A 100 12.13 -4.08 7.71
C TYR A 100 13.60 -4.35 7.33
N LEU A 101 13.92 -4.32 6.03
CA LEU A 101 15.28 -4.58 5.55
C LEU A 101 16.27 -3.50 6.00
N ILE A 102 15.89 -2.22 5.99
CA ILE A 102 16.72 -1.12 6.51
C ILE A 102 17.01 -1.34 8.00
N ILE A 103 15.98 -1.62 8.80
CA ILE A 103 16.13 -1.85 10.25
C ILE A 103 17.05 -3.05 10.51
N LYS A 104 16.84 -4.16 9.78
CA LYS A 104 17.62 -5.39 9.93
C LYS A 104 19.10 -5.19 9.59
N ARG A 105 19.41 -4.46 8.51
CA ARG A 105 20.80 -4.21 8.09
C ARG A 105 21.51 -3.24 9.03
N SER A 106 20.80 -2.22 9.51
CA SER A 106 21.32 -1.21 10.43
C SER A 106 21.66 -1.76 11.83
N GLU A 107 21.33 -3.03 12.14
CA GLU A 107 21.79 -3.68 13.38
C GLU A 107 23.29 -4.04 13.34
N SER A 108 23.81 -4.37 12.15
CA SER A 108 25.19 -4.83 11.95
C SER A 108 26.13 -3.77 11.36
N SER A 109 25.58 -2.64 10.88
CA SER A 109 26.33 -1.60 10.15
C SER A 109 25.69 -0.23 10.34
N THR A 110 26.27 0.80 9.73
CA THR A 110 25.69 2.15 9.70
C THR A 110 24.39 2.17 8.89
N VAL A 111 23.52 3.15 9.18
CA VAL A 111 22.29 3.38 8.43
C VAL A 111 22.59 3.95 7.03
N PHE A 112 23.74 4.63 6.89
CA PHE A 112 24.24 5.32 5.71
C PHE A 112 24.89 4.35 4.72
N GLN A 113 24.08 3.43 4.18
CA GLN A 113 24.50 2.53 3.10
C GLN A 113 23.74 2.89 1.82
N ALA A 114 24.40 2.79 0.67
CA ALA A 114 23.79 3.03 -0.63
C ALA A 114 22.51 2.20 -0.82
N ASP A 115 22.51 0.96 -0.35
CA ASP A 115 21.32 0.09 -0.37
C ASP A 115 20.18 0.60 0.53
N ASN A 116 20.48 1.11 1.72
CA ASN A 116 19.47 1.67 2.62
C ASN A 116 18.86 2.95 2.04
N ILE A 117 19.68 3.79 1.41
CA ILE A 117 19.20 4.99 0.67
C ILE A 117 18.30 4.59 -0.48
N ARG A 118 18.70 3.58 -1.27
CA ARG A 118 17.87 3.06 -2.36
C ARG A 118 16.53 2.56 -1.83
N MET A 119 16.52 1.77 -0.76
CA MET A 119 15.29 1.25 -0.16
C MET A 119 14.41 2.38 0.41
N LEU A 120 15.02 3.42 1.00
CA LEU A 120 14.29 4.61 1.47
C LEU A 120 13.65 5.39 0.31
N ARG A 121 14.36 5.52 -0.82
CA ARG A 121 13.80 6.09 -2.06
C ARG A 121 12.59 5.31 -2.55
N GLU A 122 12.72 3.98 -2.59
CA GLU A 122 11.65 3.08 -3.00
C GLU A 122 10.41 3.21 -2.08
N ILE A 123 10.59 3.36 -0.77
CA ILE A 123 9.49 3.64 0.18
C ILE A 123 8.76 4.93 -0.24
N GLY A 124 9.49 6.01 -0.53
CA GLY A 124 8.91 7.27 -0.99
C GLY A 124 8.13 7.12 -2.31
N ILE A 125 8.68 6.40 -3.28
CA ILE A 125 8.03 6.10 -4.56
C ILE A 125 6.75 5.29 -4.36
N PHE A 126 6.78 4.23 -3.54
CA PHE A 126 5.60 3.41 -3.27
C PHE A 126 4.52 4.20 -2.53
N ALA A 127 4.89 5.06 -1.59
CA ALA A 127 3.95 5.91 -0.87
C ALA A 127 3.20 6.88 -1.81
N ILE A 128 3.88 7.44 -2.83
CA ILE A 128 3.26 8.25 -3.89
C ILE A 128 2.44 7.37 -4.84
N SER A 129 2.91 6.16 -5.13
CA SER A 129 2.25 5.24 -6.06
C SER A 129 0.88 4.77 -5.57
N ILE A 130 0.66 4.64 -4.25
CA ILE A 130 -0.64 4.24 -3.68
C ILE A 130 -1.77 5.21 -4.07
N PRO A 131 -1.70 6.53 -3.78
CA PRO A 131 -2.75 7.47 -4.20
C PRO A 131 -2.81 7.64 -5.72
N LEU A 132 -1.69 7.55 -6.45
CA LEU A 132 -1.71 7.61 -7.92
C LEU A 132 -2.44 6.40 -8.53
N ALA A 133 -2.19 5.20 -8.02
CA ALA A 133 -2.91 3.99 -8.42
C ALA A 133 -4.40 4.10 -8.04
N GLY A 134 -4.72 4.63 -6.86
CA GLY A 134 -6.09 4.93 -6.45
C GLY A 134 -6.80 5.91 -7.39
N LEU A 135 -6.13 6.97 -7.82
CA LEU A 135 -6.66 7.92 -8.81
C LEU A 135 -6.86 7.27 -10.18
N ALA A 136 -5.88 6.50 -10.66
CA ALA A 136 -5.99 5.78 -11.93
C ALA A 136 -7.16 4.78 -11.91
N LEU A 137 -7.30 4.00 -10.84
CA LEU A 137 -8.41 3.08 -10.62
C LEU A 137 -9.74 3.82 -10.53
N SER A 138 -9.80 4.95 -9.82
CA SER A 138 -10.96 5.82 -9.76
C SER A 138 -11.42 6.28 -11.16
N THR A 139 -10.47 6.73 -12.01
CA THR A 139 -10.76 7.11 -13.38
C THR A 139 -11.28 5.93 -14.20
N VAL A 140 -10.62 4.76 -14.11
CA VAL A 140 -11.05 3.54 -14.81
C VAL A 140 -12.45 3.09 -14.37
N CYS A 141 -12.76 3.14 -13.08
CA CYS A 141 -14.09 2.83 -12.55
C CYS A 141 -15.18 3.72 -13.16
N ARG A 142 -14.95 5.04 -13.18
CA ARG A 142 -15.91 5.99 -13.76
C ARG A 142 -16.08 5.83 -15.27
N LEU A 143 -15.02 5.43 -15.99
CA LEU A 143 -15.09 5.18 -17.44
C LEU A 143 -15.85 3.89 -17.78
N ILE A 144 -15.69 2.83 -16.98
CA ILE A 144 -16.31 1.52 -17.27
C ILE A 144 -17.76 1.45 -16.78
N LEU A 145 -18.04 2.02 -15.61
CA LEU A 145 -19.31 1.86 -14.91
C LEU A 145 -20.25 3.07 -15.10
N GLY A 146 -19.69 4.22 -15.49
CA GLY A 146 -20.40 5.49 -15.58
C GLY A 146 -20.17 6.37 -14.35
N THR A 147 -20.25 7.69 -14.54
CA THR A 147 -20.05 8.68 -13.46
C THR A 147 -21.22 8.76 -12.48
N ASP A 148 -22.41 8.34 -12.92
CA ASP A 148 -23.65 8.53 -12.16
C ASP A 148 -23.96 7.31 -11.26
N THR A 149 -23.25 6.20 -11.46
CA THR A 149 -23.47 4.94 -10.76
C THR A 149 -22.39 4.64 -9.72
N VAL A 150 -21.22 5.28 -9.78
CA VAL A 150 -20.09 4.94 -8.91
C VAL A 150 -19.53 6.17 -8.25
N GLU A 151 -19.51 6.14 -6.92
CA GLU A 151 -18.84 7.15 -6.12
C GLU A 151 -17.47 6.62 -5.69
N THR A 152 -16.42 7.32 -6.12
CA THR A 152 -15.03 7.01 -5.76
C THR A 152 -14.38 8.20 -5.07
N SER A 153 -13.63 7.92 -4.01
CA SER A 153 -12.84 8.93 -3.27
C SER A 153 -11.43 8.39 -3.03
N VAL A 154 -10.43 9.26 -3.11
CA VAL A 154 -9.00 8.91 -2.91
C VAL A 154 -8.37 9.85 -1.91
N ARG A 155 -7.82 9.31 -0.82
CA ARG A 155 -7.08 10.07 0.18
C ARG A 155 -5.63 10.28 -0.28
N LEU A 156 -5.19 11.54 -0.25
CA LEU A 156 -3.86 11.94 -0.75
C LEU A 156 -2.76 12.00 0.33
N TYR A 157 -3.01 11.54 1.55
CA TYR A 157 -2.01 11.57 2.63
C TYR A 157 -0.72 10.78 2.28
N GLY A 158 -0.83 9.72 1.48
CA GLY A 158 0.35 8.97 1.00
C GLY A 158 1.27 9.79 0.10
N PHE A 159 0.71 10.77 -0.62
CA PHE A 159 1.46 11.63 -1.54
C PHE A 159 2.40 12.57 -0.78
N SER A 160 1.88 13.28 0.24
CA SER A 160 2.70 14.17 1.06
C SER A 160 3.77 13.40 1.84
N MET A 161 3.42 12.26 2.43
CA MET A 161 4.38 11.41 3.13
C MET A 161 5.49 10.92 2.20
N GLY A 162 5.14 10.48 0.98
CA GLY A 162 6.12 10.03 0.00
C GLY A 162 7.09 11.13 -0.43
N LEU A 163 6.61 12.37 -0.63
CA LEU A 163 7.49 13.51 -0.90
C LEU A 163 8.46 13.78 0.26
N VAL A 164 7.98 13.75 1.51
CA VAL A 164 8.83 13.92 2.69
C VAL A 164 9.92 12.85 2.74
N ILE A 165 9.57 11.58 2.49
CA ILE A 165 10.54 10.47 2.48
C ILE A 165 11.57 10.62 1.35
N LEU A 166 11.15 11.08 0.16
CA LEU A 166 12.08 11.36 -0.93
C LEU A 166 13.04 12.51 -0.59
N CYS A 167 12.56 13.57 0.05
CA CYS A 167 13.43 14.63 0.56
C CYS A 167 14.41 14.09 1.61
N LEU A 168 13.95 13.28 2.56
CA LEU A 168 14.82 12.60 3.54
C LEU A 168 15.88 11.76 2.84
N THR A 169 15.52 11.04 1.78
CA THR A 169 16.48 10.24 1.01
C THR A 169 17.64 11.08 0.48
N GLN A 170 17.38 12.31 0.02
CA GLN A 170 18.44 13.23 -0.45
C GLN A 170 19.38 13.63 0.69
N PHE A 171 18.85 13.91 1.89
CA PHE A 171 19.68 14.21 3.06
C PHE A 171 20.54 13.02 3.48
N PHE A 172 19.99 11.80 3.44
CA PHE A 172 20.76 10.59 3.74
C PHE A 172 21.84 10.30 2.70
N ALA A 173 21.57 10.57 1.41
CA ALA A 173 22.56 10.46 0.35
C ALA A 173 23.74 11.42 0.56
N ARG A 174 23.45 12.68 0.91
CA ARG A 174 24.50 13.65 1.24
C ARG A 174 25.28 13.27 2.51
N GLY A 175 24.61 12.64 3.48
CA GLY A 175 25.26 12.10 4.68
C GLY A 175 26.32 11.03 4.37
N VAL A 176 26.04 10.14 3.41
CA VAL A 176 27.01 9.13 2.95
C VAL A 176 28.23 9.77 2.30
N GLU A 177 28.03 10.76 1.43
CA GLU A 177 29.15 11.46 0.78
C GLU A 177 30.08 12.11 1.82
N LEU A 178 29.51 12.73 2.86
CA LEU A 178 30.29 13.34 3.94
C LEU A 178 31.04 12.31 4.80
N GLU A 179 30.45 11.14 5.05
CA GLU A 179 31.11 10.06 5.80
C GLU A 179 32.30 9.50 5.02
N GLN A 180 32.15 9.32 3.70
CA GLN A 180 33.22 8.89 2.81
C GLN A 180 34.36 9.92 2.69
N ASP A 181 34.03 11.20 2.60
CA ASP A 181 35.03 12.28 2.56
C ASP A 181 35.87 12.31 3.85
N VAL A 182 35.27 12.04 5.01
CA VAL A 182 36.00 12.01 6.28
C VAL A 182 36.87 10.74 6.42
N GLU A 183 36.38 9.58 5.98
CA GLU A 183 37.16 8.33 6.00
C GLU A 183 38.31 8.33 4.98
N GLY A 184 38.16 9.03 3.84
CA GLY A 184 39.20 9.16 2.82
C GLY A 184 40.33 10.14 3.13
N LEU A 185 40.22 10.90 4.23
CA LEU A 185 41.23 11.85 4.71
C LEU A 185 42.23 11.24 5.72
N VAL A 186 42.14 9.93 5.99
CA VAL A 186 43.01 9.21 6.95
C VAL A 186 44.07 8.38 6.23
#